data_AF-A0A0G1BNS8-F1
#
_entry.id   AF-A0A0G1BNS8-F1
#
_cell.length_a   1.000
_cell.length_b   1.000
_cell.length_c   1.000
_cell.angle_alpha   90.00
_cell.angle_beta   90.00
_cell.angle_gamma   90.00
#
_symmetry.space_group_name_H-M   'P 1'
#
loop_
_entity.id
_entity.type
_entity.pdbx_description
1 polymer ?
#
loop_
_entity_poly.entity_id
_entity_poly.type
_entity_poly.pdbx_seq_one_letter_code
_entity_poly.pdbx_strand_id
1 'polypeptide(L)'
;MTTLWTRIFLLGSVLGVTISLILVSLTVWLEGSARPLVTMPNIREEYVAKLVPIQQSLNSVVERQLTAADQAELSNLRLQLLNLTVPAEAKEFHLTLVLKLNQLEDLLVQTPAKSASSLAKLQTELRTLLAEHQW
;
A
#
# COMPACT_ATOMS: atom_id res chain seq x y z
N MET A 1 -57.90 -14.30 38.38
CA MET A 1 -56.85 -15.33 38.52
C MET A 1 -56.70 -16.03 37.18
N THR A 2 -55.79 -15.55 36.34
CA THR A 2 -55.47 -16.09 35.01
C THR A 2 -54.03 -16.56 35.03
N THR A 3 -53.85 -17.84 35.33
CA THR A 3 -52.60 -18.58 35.10
C THR A 3 -52.70 -19.25 33.74
N LEU A 4 -51.88 -18.80 32.79
CA LEU A 4 -51.34 -19.55 31.65
C LEU A 4 -50.82 -18.46 30.70
N TRP A 5 -49.51 -18.37 30.47
CA TRP A 5 -48.83 -17.79 29.29
C TRP A 5 -47.35 -17.43 29.55
N THR A 6 -46.79 -17.70 30.72
CA THR A 6 -45.37 -17.42 31.00
C THR A 6 -44.49 -18.67 30.94
N ARG A 7 -44.67 -19.51 29.91
CA ARG A 7 -43.77 -20.65 29.62
C ARG A 7 -43.49 -20.81 28.12
N ILE A 8 -43.33 -19.70 27.43
CA ILE A 8 -42.48 -19.63 26.24
C ILE A 8 -41.27 -18.82 26.70
N PHE A 9 -40.30 -19.51 27.29
CA PHE A 9 -39.08 -19.88 26.57
C PHE A 9 -38.33 -18.62 26.13
N LEU A 10 -37.55 -17.98 27.00
CA LEU A 10 -36.16 -18.37 27.30
C LEU A 10 -35.26 -18.57 26.05
N LEU A 11 -35.56 -17.95 24.90
CA LEU A 11 -34.61 -17.85 23.79
C LEU A 11 -34.24 -16.41 23.37
N GLY A 12 -34.92 -15.37 23.88
CA GLY A 12 -34.70 -13.99 23.42
C GLY A 12 -33.70 -13.14 24.22
N SER A 13 -33.34 -13.53 25.45
CA SER A 13 -32.68 -12.60 26.39
C SER A 13 -31.16 -12.81 26.59
N VAL A 14 -30.52 -13.70 25.84
CA VAL A 14 -29.06 -13.87 25.91
C VAL A 14 -28.31 -13.00 24.87
N LEU A 15 -28.98 -12.54 23.80
CA LEU A 15 -28.35 -11.67 22.80
C LEU A 15 -28.38 -10.16 23.14
N GLY A 16 -29.26 -9.71 24.04
CA GLY A 16 -29.43 -8.27 24.32
C GLY A 16 -28.44 -7.69 25.34
N VAL A 17 -27.90 -8.52 26.22
CA VAL A 17 -27.07 -8.05 27.36
C VAL A 17 -25.59 -7.96 26.99
N THR A 18 -25.13 -8.73 26.00
CA THR A 18 -23.73 -8.69 25.55
C THR A 18 -23.39 -7.45 24.73
N ILE A 19 -24.36 -6.89 23.99
CA ILE A 19 -24.12 -5.71 23.13
C ILE A 19 -23.97 -4.42 23.96
N SER A 20 -24.68 -4.29 25.08
CA SER A 20 -24.63 -3.07 25.90
C SER A 20 -23.32 -2.93 26.68
N LEU A 21 -22.68 -4.02 27.10
CA LEU A 21 -21.39 -3.98 27.82
C LEU A 21 -20.21 -3.64 26.91
N ILE A 22 -20.31 -3.94 25.62
CA ILE A 22 -19.28 -3.60 24.62
C ILE A 22 -19.32 -2.11 24.30
N LEU A 23 -20.51 -1.49 24.25
CA LEU A 23 -20.65 -0.06 23.95
C LEU A 23 -20.23 0.85 25.12
N VAL A 24 -20.47 0.42 26.36
CA VAL A 24 -20.06 1.17 27.56
C VAL A 24 -18.54 1.12 27.77
N SER A 25 -17.88 0.03 27.38
CA SER A 25 -16.41 -0.04 27.43
C SER A 25 -15.74 0.83 26.36
N LEU A 26 -16.41 1.06 25.22
CA LEU A 26 -15.91 1.91 24.14
C LEU A 26 -16.02 3.41 24.48
N THR A 27 -17.02 3.80 25.28
CA THR A 27 -17.27 5.20 25.67
C THR A 27 -16.36 5.67 26.80
N VAL A 28 -16.10 4.83 27.81
CA VAL A 28 -15.26 5.21 28.96
C VAL A 28 -13.76 5.28 28.61
N TRP A 29 -13.29 4.57 27.57
CA TRP A 29 -11.88 4.64 27.16
C TRP A 29 -11.50 5.93 26.43
N LEU A 30 -12.50 6.74 26.02
CA LEU A 30 -12.29 8.01 25.31
C LEU A 30 -12.06 9.21 26.27
N GLU A 31 -12.38 9.09 27.56
CA GLU A 31 -12.32 10.22 28.50
C GLU A 31 -11.03 10.24 29.36
N GLY A 32 -10.20 9.19 29.32
CA GLY A 32 -9.03 9.05 30.20
C GLY A 32 -7.66 9.36 29.58
N SER A 33 -7.59 9.61 28.28
CA SER A 33 -6.32 9.77 27.57
C SER A 33 -6.32 11.04 26.73
N ALA A 34 -6.21 12.17 27.41
CA ALA A 34 -5.78 13.45 26.84
C ALA A 34 -4.32 13.38 26.35
N ARG A 35 -4.05 12.49 25.40
CA ARG A 35 -3.00 12.67 24.41
C ARG A 35 -3.72 13.10 23.15
N PRO A 36 -3.21 14.10 22.40
CA PRO A 36 -3.81 14.40 21.12
C PRO A 36 -3.79 13.08 20.35
N LEU A 37 -4.98 12.62 19.95
CA LEU A 37 -5.13 11.59 18.95
C LEU A 37 -4.64 12.24 17.66
N VAL A 38 -3.32 12.44 17.56
CA VAL A 38 -2.64 12.47 16.29
C VAL A 38 -2.97 11.09 15.76
N THR A 39 -4.04 11.03 14.97
CA THR A 39 -4.30 9.94 14.05
C THR A 39 -2.96 9.76 13.35
N MET A 40 -2.17 8.78 13.79
CA MET A 40 -1.02 8.35 13.05
C MET A 40 -1.61 8.08 11.67
N PRO A 41 -1.32 8.87 10.62
CA PRO A 41 -1.76 8.50 9.29
C PRO A 41 -1.31 7.06 9.15
N ASN A 42 -2.23 6.16 8.81
CA ASN A 42 -1.89 4.76 8.65
C ASN A 42 -0.79 4.75 7.57
N ILE A 43 0.47 4.66 7.98
CA ILE A 43 1.64 4.94 7.13
C ILE A 43 1.57 4.06 5.89
N ARG A 44 0.98 2.87 6.04
CA ARG A 44 0.63 1.96 4.94
C ARG A 44 -0.39 2.57 3.97
N GLU A 45 -1.52 3.07 4.44
CA GLU A 45 -2.54 3.68 3.56
C GLU A 45 -1.98 4.90 2.82
N GLU A 46 -1.24 5.77 3.51
CA GLU A 46 -0.60 6.92 2.87
C GLU A 46 0.47 6.49 1.86
N TYR A 47 1.26 5.47 2.20
CA TYR A 47 2.24 4.88 1.31
C TYR A 47 1.58 4.30 0.06
N VAL A 48 0.55 3.48 0.21
CA VAL A 48 -0.18 2.86 -0.91
C VAL A 48 -0.86 3.93 -1.78
N ALA A 49 -1.53 4.91 -1.16
CA ALA A 49 -2.19 5.99 -1.89
C ALA A 49 -1.23 6.80 -2.76
N LYS A 50 0.03 6.99 -2.32
CA LYS A 50 1.08 7.65 -3.11
C LYS A 50 1.80 6.70 -4.06
N LEU A 51 1.94 5.42 -3.71
CA LEU A 51 2.63 4.43 -4.52
C LEU A 51 1.82 4.06 -5.76
N VAL A 52 0.50 3.88 -5.64
CA VAL A 52 -0.39 3.49 -6.75
C VAL A 52 -0.24 4.37 -8.00
N PRO A 53 -0.34 5.72 -7.93
CA PRO A 53 -0.17 6.56 -9.12
C PRO A 53 1.26 6.49 -9.70
N ILE A 54 2.27 6.29 -8.86
CA ILE A 54 3.66 6.09 -9.31
C ILE A 54 3.79 4.76 -10.05
N GLN A 55 3.19 3.69 -9.52
CA GLN A 55 3.18 2.36 -10.17
C GLN A 55 2.42 2.38 -11.50
N GLN A 56 1.31 3.11 -11.60
CA GLN A 56 0.58 3.28 -12.86
C GLN A 56 1.45 3.98 -13.91
N SER A 57 2.14 5.05 -13.51
CA SER A 57 3.07 5.77 -14.37
C SER A 57 4.24 4.88 -14.80
N LEU A 58 4.81 4.12 -13.86
CA LEU A 58 5.87 3.15 -14.13
C LEU A 58 5.43 2.03 -15.09
N ASN A 59 4.22 1.47 -14.91
CA ASN A 59 3.67 0.49 -15.85
C ASN A 59 3.54 1.11 -17.25
N SER A 60 3.00 2.32 -17.36
CA SER A 60 2.90 3.01 -18.64
C SER A 60 4.27 3.20 -19.29
N VAL A 61 5.29 3.58 -18.54
CA VAL A 61 6.67 3.78 -19.02
C VAL A 61 7.31 2.45 -19.43
N VAL A 62 7.14 1.41 -18.63
CA VAL A 62 7.75 0.10 -18.87
C VAL A 62 7.05 -0.64 -20.01
N GLU A 63 5.77 -0.41 -20.29
CA GLU A 63 5.06 -0.95 -21.46
C GLU A 63 5.60 -0.41 -22.79
N ARG A 64 6.17 0.79 -22.81
CA ARG A 64 6.78 1.38 -24.01
C ARG A 64 8.18 0.82 -24.25
N GLN A 65 8.69 0.98 -25.47
CA GLN A 65 10.12 0.85 -25.72
C GLN A 65 10.82 2.08 -25.14
N LEU A 66 11.65 1.85 -24.12
CA LEU A 66 12.37 2.93 -23.47
C LEU A 66 13.49 3.44 -24.35
N THR A 67 13.57 4.76 -24.43
CA THR A 67 14.59 5.51 -25.13
C THR A 67 15.34 6.42 -24.16
N ALA A 68 16.46 6.98 -24.59
CA ALA A 68 17.19 7.96 -23.78
C ALA A 68 16.33 9.18 -23.41
N ALA A 69 15.29 9.50 -24.19
CA ALA A 69 14.37 10.60 -23.88
C ALA A 69 13.50 10.32 -22.64
N ASP A 70 13.24 9.06 -22.31
CA ASP A 70 12.43 8.66 -21.15
C ASP A 70 13.20 8.74 -19.82
N GLN A 71 14.51 8.98 -19.86
CA GLN A 71 15.36 9.04 -18.68
C GLN A 71 14.88 10.10 -17.67
N ALA A 72 14.44 11.26 -18.15
CA ALA A 72 13.94 12.33 -17.27
C ALA A 72 12.63 11.93 -16.56
N GLU A 73 11.74 11.20 -17.24
CA GLU A 73 10.50 10.68 -16.67
C GLU A 73 10.80 9.62 -15.59
N LEU A 74 11.70 8.68 -15.87
CA LEU A 74 12.15 7.66 -14.92
C LEU A 74 12.81 8.29 -13.68
N SER A 75 13.68 9.27 -13.89
CA SER A 75 14.35 9.98 -12.79
C SER A 75 13.35 10.69 -11.89
N ASN A 76 12.33 11.33 -12.47
CA ASN A 76 11.25 11.97 -11.73
C ASN A 76 10.44 10.94 -10.91
N LEU A 77 10.10 9.78 -11.48
CA LEU A 77 9.38 8.72 -10.77
C LEU A 77 10.21 8.14 -9.61
N ARG A 78 11.52 7.97 -9.80
CA ARG A 78 12.43 7.54 -8.74
C ARG A 78 12.51 8.56 -7.61
N LEU A 79 12.60 9.87 -7.92
CA LEU A 79 12.57 10.92 -6.90
C LEU A 79 11.28 10.91 -6.10
N GLN A 80 10.14 10.68 -6.76
CA GLN A 80 8.85 10.53 -6.07
C GLN A 80 8.86 9.33 -5.12
N LEU A 81 9.42 8.18 -5.52
CA LEU A 81 9.58 7.01 -4.64
C LEU A 81 10.47 7.32 -3.44
N LEU A 82 11.63 7.94 -3.65
CA LEU A 82 12.57 8.28 -2.58
C LEU A 82 11.98 9.24 -1.54
N ASN A 83 10.97 10.01 -1.92
CA ASN A 83 10.25 10.93 -1.03
C ASN A 83 9.10 10.28 -0.26
N LEU A 84 8.82 8.99 -0.46
CA LEU A 84 7.77 8.29 0.27
C LEU A 84 8.23 7.93 1.69
N THR A 85 7.31 8.05 2.63
CA THR A 85 7.46 7.41 3.94
C THR A 85 7.12 5.93 3.78
N VAL A 86 8.11 5.06 3.96
CA VAL A 86 7.99 3.63 3.67
C VAL A 86 7.71 2.85 4.95
N PRO A 87 6.61 2.07 5.01
CA PRO A 87 6.34 1.19 6.16
C PRO A 87 7.33 0.01 6.14
N ALA A 88 7.63 -0.54 7.33
CA ALA A 88 8.69 -1.55 7.48
C ALA A 88 8.44 -2.80 6.61
N GLU A 89 7.18 -3.23 6.51
CA GLU A 89 6.74 -4.37 5.71
C GLU A 89 6.95 -4.18 4.19
N ALA A 90 6.98 -2.96 3.69
CA ALA A 90 7.13 -2.66 2.26
C ALA A 90 8.55 -2.24 1.90
N LYS A 91 9.47 -2.19 2.87
CA LYS A 91 10.83 -1.68 2.69
C LYS A 91 11.62 -2.48 1.64
N GLU A 92 11.52 -3.80 1.66
CA GLU A 92 12.24 -4.65 0.71
C GLU A 92 11.74 -4.44 -0.72
N PHE A 93 10.42 -4.44 -0.91
CA PHE A 93 9.80 -4.12 -2.19
C PHE A 93 10.21 -2.73 -2.68
N HIS A 94 10.14 -1.72 -1.81
CA HIS A 94 10.46 -0.34 -2.15
C HIS A 94 11.93 -0.17 -2.59
N LEU A 95 12.86 -0.75 -1.82
CA LEU A 95 14.28 -0.70 -2.16
C LEU A 95 14.57 -1.43 -3.47
N THR A 96 13.92 -2.58 -3.69
CA THR A 96 14.07 -3.34 -4.94
C THR A 96 13.57 -2.53 -6.14
N LEU A 97 12.43 -1.86 -6.00
CA LEU A 97 11.87 -1.01 -7.05
C LEU A 97 12.81 0.15 -7.39
N VAL A 98 13.30 0.88 -6.39
CA VAL A 98 14.24 2.00 -6.57
C VAL A 98 15.55 1.51 -7.20
N LEU A 99 16.08 0.37 -6.77
CA LEU A 99 17.29 -0.22 -7.34
C LEU A 99 17.12 -0.55 -8.82
N LYS A 100 16.00 -1.19 -9.19
CA LYS A 100 15.72 -1.51 -10.60
C LYS A 100 15.56 -0.25 -11.45
N LEU A 101 14.98 0.82 -10.91
CA LEU A 101 14.89 2.10 -11.63
C LEU A 101 16.25 2.76 -11.84
N ASN A 102 17.14 2.75 -10.84
CA ASN A 102 18.51 3.22 -11.02
C ASN A 102 19.23 2.43 -12.12
N GLN A 103 19.12 1.10 -12.12
CA GLN A 103 19.72 0.24 -13.14
C GLN A 103 19.16 0.54 -14.54
N LEU A 104 17.88 0.87 -14.64
CA LEU A 104 17.22 1.20 -15.90
C LEU A 104 17.70 2.55 -16.43
N GLU A 105 17.79 3.57 -15.56
CA GLU A 105 18.37 4.87 -15.87
C GLU A 105 19.82 4.72 -16.35
N ASP A 106 20.65 3.93 -15.65
CA ASP A 106 22.06 3.71 -16.03
C ASP A 106 22.21 3.02 -17.40
N LEU A 107 21.31 2.09 -17.73
CA LEU A 107 21.34 1.39 -19.03
C LEU A 107 20.92 2.30 -20.19
N LEU A 108 20.05 3.28 -19.94
CA LEU A 108 19.65 4.26 -20.94
C LEU A 108 20.76 5.24 -21.31
N VAL A 109 21.72 5.47 -20.40
CA VAL A 109 22.92 6.28 -20.65
C VAL A 109 24.01 5.48 -21.38
N GLN A 110 23.95 4.15 -21.36
CA GLN A 110 24.96 3.26 -21.94
C GLN A 110 24.68 2.93 -23.42
N THR A 111 25.75 2.81 -24.21
CA THR A 111 25.75 2.63 -25.68
C THR A 111 24.97 1.37 -26.14
N PRO A 112 24.25 1.42 -27.29
CA PRO A 112 23.02 0.62 -27.52
C PRO A 112 23.20 -0.90 -27.63
N ALA A 113 24.34 -1.39 -28.13
CA ALA A 113 24.45 -2.79 -28.55
C ALA A 113 24.48 -3.79 -27.39
N LYS A 114 25.08 -3.41 -26.25
CA LYS A 114 25.17 -4.27 -25.06
C LYS A 114 24.05 -3.97 -24.06
N SER A 115 23.53 -2.75 -24.05
CA SER A 115 22.46 -2.31 -23.15
C SER A 115 21.08 -2.80 -23.56
N ALA A 116 20.80 -3.05 -24.85
CA ALA A 116 19.46 -3.44 -25.31
C ALA A 116 18.94 -4.75 -24.69
N SER A 117 19.77 -5.80 -24.60
CA SER A 117 19.38 -7.07 -23.98
C SER A 117 19.18 -6.94 -22.47
N SER A 118 20.07 -6.21 -21.79
CA SER A 118 19.96 -5.93 -20.36
C SER A 118 18.75 -5.06 -20.03
N LEU A 119 18.42 -4.09 -20.89
CA LEU A 119 17.27 -3.21 -20.75
C LEU A 119 15.97 -3.99 -20.91
N ALA A 120 15.85 -4.84 -21.94
CA ALA A 120 14.68 -5.69 -22.11
C ALA A 120 14.47 -6.67 -20.94
N LYS A 121 15.56 -7.22 -20.40
CA LYS A 121 15.53 -8.08 -19.20
C LYS A 121 15.02 -7.30 -18.00
N LEU A 122 15.59 -6.12 -17.74
CA LEU A 122 15.24 -5.30 -16.58
C LEU A 122 13.80 -4.76 -16.66
N GLN A 123 13.34 -4.38 -17.85
CA GLN A 123 11.92 -4.05 -18.08
C GLN A 123 11.01 -5.23 -17.73
N THR A 124 11.38 -6.45 -18.13
CA THR A 124 10.61 -7.66 -17.78
C THR A 124 10.58 -7.89 -16.29
N GLU A 125 11.72 -7.78 -15.60
CA GLU A 125 11.79 -7.93 -14.15
C GLU A 125 10.96 -6.86 -13.41
N LEU A 126 10.93 -5.62 -13.92
CA LEU A 126 10.07 -4.56 -13.38
C LEU A 126 8.59 -4.87 -13.56
N ARG A 127 8.17 -5.37 -14.73
CA ARG A 127 6.78 -5.80 -14.96
C ARG A 127 6.38 -6.90 -13.97
N THR A 128 7.24 -7.90 -13.78
CA THR A 128 6.98 -8.99 -12.82
C THR A 128 6.87 -8.44 -11.40
N LEU A 129 7.83 -7.61 -10.97
CA LEU A 129 7.82 -7.01 -9.63
C LEU A 129 6.54 -6.20 -9.36
N LEU A 130 6.08 -5.42 -10.34
CA LEU A 130 4.87 -4.61 -10.25
C LEU A 130 3.59 -5.46 -10.29
N ALA A 131 3.59 -6.59 -11.00
CA ALA A 131 2.47 -7.52 -11.03
C ALA A 131 2.34 -8.33 -9.74
N GLU A 132 3.45 -8.70 -9.10
CA GLU A 132 3.46 -9.46 -7.85
C GLU A 132 3.02 -8.63 -6.63
N HIS A 133 3.15 -7.30 -6.70
CA HIS A 133 2.88 -6.38 -5.58
C HIS A 133 1.76 -5.39 -5.93
N GLN A 134 0.57 -5.93 -6.22
CA GLN A 134 -0.66 -5.15 -6.26
C GLN A 134 -1.23 -5.02 -4.84
N TRP A 135 -1.34 -3.78 -4.36
CA TRP A 135 -1.81 -3.41 -3.02
C TRP A 135 -3.26 -2.91 -3.06
#